data_AF-A0A2W1LJ08-F1
#
_entry.id   AF-A0A2W1LJ08-F1
#
_cell.length_a   1.000
_cell.length_b   1.000
_cell.length_c   1.000
_cell.angle_alpha   90.00
_cell.angle_beta   90.00
_cell.angle_gamma   90.00
#
_symmetry.space_group_name_H-M   'P 1'
#
loop_
_entity.id
_entity.type
_entity.pdbx_description
1 polymer ?
#
loop_
_entity_poly.entity_id
_entity_poly.type
_entity_poly.pdbx_seq_one_letter_code
_entity_poly.pdbx_strand_id
1 'polypeptide(L)' 'MAKRGHNEVKESLRELTRIFQPKDPRKFVRDYIRKYRITGGYEDELTVLVEHELGKLNSVS' A
#
# COMPACT_ATOMS: atom_id res chain seq x y z
N MET A 1 -17.19 -10.63 12.13
CA MET A 1 -17.43 -9.60 11.09
C MET A 1 -16.32 -8.54 11.11
N ALA A 2 -15.11 -8.86 10.65
CA ALA A 2 -13.96 -7.94 10.68
C ALA A 2 -13.13 -7.91 9.37
N LYS A 3 -13.71 -8.36 8.25
CA LYS A 3 -13.01 -8.42 6.95
C LYS A 3 -13.14 -7.16 6.09
N ARG A 4 -14.02 -6.21 6.45
CA ARG A 4 -14.30 -5.02 5.63
C ARG A 4 -13.19 -3.97 5.72
N GLY A 5 -12.80 -3.56 6.93
CA GLY A 5 -11.78 -2.51 7.12
C GLY A 5 -10.40 -2.87 6.57
N HIS A 6 -10.00 -4.15 6.62
CA HIS A 6 -8.69 -4.56 6.12
C HIS A 6 -8.63 -4.52 4.57
N ASN A 7 -9.76 -4.71 3.90
CA ASN A 7 -9.83 -4.63 2.44
C ASN A 7 -9.80 -3.16 1.96
N GLU A 8 -10.44 -2.25 2.68
CA GLU A 8 -10.48 -0.82 2.35
C GLU A 8 -9.09 -0.17 2.38
N VAL A 9 -8.26 -0.56 3.35
CA VAL A 9 -6.86 -0.12 3.47
C VAL A 9 -6.03 -0.55 2.26
N LYS A 10 -6.17 -1.82 1.84
CA LYS A 10 -5.43 -2.38 0.70
C LYS A 10 -5.82 -1.71 -0.61
N GLU A 11 -7.12 -1.50 -0.84
CA GLU A 11 -7.63 -0.85 -2.05
C GLU A 11 -7.19 0.62 -2.10
N SER A 12 -7.32 1.35 -0.99
CA SER A 12 -6.85 2.74 -0.89
C SER A 12 -5.35 2.85 -1.19
N LEU A 13 -4.54 1.93 -0.64
CA LEU A 13 -3.10 1.93 -0.85
C LEU A 13 -2.73 1.64 -2.32
N ARG A 14 -3.48 0.76 -3.00
CA ARG A 14 -3.28 0.50 -4.45
C ARG A 14 -3.57 1.73 -5.29
N GLU A 15 -4.67 2.43 -5.03
CA GLU A 15 -5.00 3.66 -5.75
C GLU A 15 -3.92 4.72 -5.56
N LEU A 16 -3.50 4.95 -4.31
CA LEU A 16 -2.43 5.91 -4.03
C LEU A 16 -1.12 5.49 -4.70
N THR A 17 -0.80 4.21 -4.74
CA THR A 17 0.40 3.70 -5.43
C THR A 17 0.37 4.01 -6.92
N ARG A 18 -0.79 3.87 -7.58
CA ARG A 18 -0.94 4.17 -9.01
C ARG A 18 -0.82 5.66 -9.32
N ILE A 19 -1.32 6.52 -8.43
CA ILE A 19 -1.29 7.97 -8.59
C ILE A 19 0.10 8.52 -8.31
N PHE A 20 0.71 8.12 -7.19
CA PHE A 20 1.98 8.69 -6.72
C PHE A 20 3.21 7.99 -7.28
N GLN A 21 3.08 6.73 -7.71
CA GLN A 21 4.17 5.88 -8.19
C GLN A 21 5.43 6.00 -7.30
N PRO A 22 5.30 5.69 -6.00
CA PRO A 22 6.36 5.94 -5.04
C PRO A 22 7.64 5.19 -5.43
N LYS A 23 8.77 5.91 -5.45
CA LYS A 23 10.10 5.31 -5.68
C LYS A 23 10.56 4.41 -4.54
N ASP A 24 10.06 4.66 -3.33
CA ASP A 24 10.41 3.92 -2.12
C ASP A 24 9.13 3.36 -1.45
N PRO A 25 8.77 2.10 -1.73
CA PRO A 25 7.56 1.46 -1.24
C PRO A 25 7.47 1.45 0.29
N ARG A 26 8.60 1.15 0.94
CA ARG A 26 8.67 1.00 2.40
C ARG A 26 8.47 2.34 3.12
N LYS A 27 9.12 3.40 2.64
CA LYS A 27 8.90 4.75 3.18
C LYS A 27 7.46 5.21 2.96
N PHE A 28 6.90 4.94 1.78
CA PHE A 28 5.52 5.29 1.45
C PHE A 28 4.50 4.60 2.37
N VAL A 29 4.66 3.29 2.59
CA VAL A 29 3.79 2.53 3.50
C VAL A 29 3.92 2.99 4.94
N ARG A 30 5.14 3.27 5.42
CA ARG A 30 5.35 3.81 6.77
C ARG A 30 4.64 5.16 6.98
N ASP A 31 4.71 6.04 5.99
CA ASP A 31 4.02 7.33 6.05
C ASP A 31 2.49 7.14 6.08
N TYR A 32 1.99 6.24 5.22
CA TYR A 32 0.58 5.88 5.17
C TYR A 32 0.07 5.31 6.50
N ILE A 33 0.75 4.32 7.08
CA ILE A 33 0.39 3.73 8.39
C ILE A 33 0.38 4.80 9.49
N ARG A 34 1.38 5.68 9.51
CA ARG A 34 1.45 6.78 10.49
C ARG A 34 0.30 7.77 10.31
N LYS A 35 -0.01 8.16 9.07
CA LYS A 35 -1.06 9.11 8.73
C LYS A 35 -2.45 8.62 9.14
N TYR A 36 -2.73 7.34 8.93
CA TYR A 36 -4.04 6.73 9.19
C TYR A 36 -4.12 5.97 10.52
N ARG A 37 -3.04 5.97 11.32
CA ARG A 37 -2.94 5.23 12.59
C ARG A 37 -3.36 3.77 12.46
N ILE A 38 -2.92 3.13 11.37
CA ILE A 38 -3.21 1.73 11.12
C ILE A 38 -2.52 0.91 12.19
N THR A 39 -3.26 0.00 12.83
CA THR A 39 -2.74 -0.86 13.90
C THR A 39 -1.58 -1.71 13.39
N GLY A 40 -0.54 -1.85 14.22
CA GLY A 40 0.73 -2.48 13.83
C GLY A 40 0.57 -3.94 13.38
N GLY A 41 1.47 -4.37 12.48
CA GLY A 41 1.53 -5.74 11.96
C GLY A 41 1.34 -5.88 10.45
N TYR A 42 0.90 -4.81 9.76
CA TYR A 42 0.62 -4.85 8.31
C TYR A 42 1.69 -4.19 7.44
N GLU A 43 2.76 -3.62 8.03
CA GLU A 43 3.76 -2.84 7.29
C GLU A 43 4.44 -3.65 6.17
N ASP A 44 4.81 -4.90 6.46
CA ASP A 44 5.43 -5.80 5.50
C ASP A 44 4.44 -6.19 4.39
N GLU A 45 3.21 -6.58 4.77
CA GLU A 45 2.15 -6.98 3.83
C GLU A 45 1.77 -5.84 2.88
N LEU A 46 1.63 -4.62 3.40
CA LEU A 46 1.33 -3.42 2.62
C LEU A 46 2.50 -3.03 1.72
N THR A 47 3.75 -3.23 2.16
CA THR A 47 4.94 -2.97 1.34
C THR A 47 4.98 -3.90 0.12
N VAL A 48 4.79 -5.20 0.32
CA VAL A 48 4.72 -6.18 -0.78
C VAL A 48 3.59 -5.84 -1.76
N LEU A 49 2.45 -5.37 -1.25
CA LEU A 49 1.33 -4.94 -2.10
C LEU A 49 1.69 -3.74 -2.99
N VAL A 50 2.41 -2.76 -2.45
CA VAL A 50 2.88 -1.59 -3.21
C VAL A 50 3.92 -1.99 -4.25
N GLU A 51 4.90 -2.81 -3.86
CA GLU A 51 5.92 -3.34 -4.79
C GLU A 51 5.29 -4.10 -5.95
N HIS A 52 4.29 -4.92 -5.67
CA HIS A 52 3.58 -5.69 -6.69
C HIS A 52 2.78 -4.79 -7.65
N GLU A 53 2.09 -3.74 -7.16
CA GLU A 53 1.43 -2.78 -8.06
C GLU A 53 2.44 -2.00 -8.91
N LEU A 54 3.54 -1.54 -8.33
CA LEU A 54 4.59 -0.85 -9.09
C LEU A 54 5.21 -1.75 -10.16
N GLY A 55 5.44 -3.02 -9.83
CA GLY A 55 5.92 -4.03 -10.77
C GLY A 55 4.97 -4.24 -11.94
N LYS A 56 3.66 -4.25 -11.69
CA LYS A 56 2.68 -4.30 -12.78
C LYS A 56 2.74 -3.07 -13.66
N LEU A 57 2.76 -1.86 -13.09
CA LEU A 57 2.79 -0.61 -13.84
C LEU A 57 4.02 -0.54 -14.76
N ASN A 58 5.18 -0.98 -14.28
CA ASN A 58 6.41 -1.04 -15.08
C ASN A 58 6.39 -2.15 -16.14
N SER A 59 5.61 -3.22 -15.94
CA SER A 59 5.51 -4.32 -16.90
C SER A 59 4.51 -4.07 -18.04
N VAL A 60 3.70 -3.00 -17.97
CA VAL A 60 2.79 -2.60 -19.07
C VAL A 60 3.46 -1.60 -20.04
N SER A 61 4.79 -1.49 -20.01
CA SER A 61 5.58 -0.66 -20.94
C SER A 61 6.26 -1.48 -22.02
#